data_AF-A0A4R8ZTM3-F1
#
_entry.id   AF-A0A4R8ZTM3-F1
#
_cell.length_a   1.000
_cell.length_b   1.000
_cell.length_c   1.000
_cell.angle_alpha   90.00
_cell.angle_beta   90.00
_cell.angle_gamma   90.00
#
_symmetry.space_group_name_H-M   'P 1'
#
loop_
_entity.id
_entity.type
_entity.pdbx_description
1 polymer ?
#
loop_
_entity_poly.entity_id
_entity_poly.type
_entity_poly.pdbx_seq_one_letter_code
_entity_poly.pdbx_strand_id
1 'polypeptide(L)'
;MGMNAFATGTNWDTFYPDLIVGAVTGVAVGFVLLAAQAISLRRRGRADSTFAWESLKPAVSGAAHRSWLKDFDSLLPIPLPLLALDDIASRWPLALWQSHLKKSDPVLDSLLVITRLRPHFESCAVELESALVMDSIQFLEQTWMADQNIWRIIRARAYGEQDSAAHETFIGVQNVELIAYTRGVDHLLTLPRLKVAMARYQDAADSYLISLTRLRQLLTDDEV
;
A
#
# COMPACT_ATOMS: atom_id res chain seq x y z
N MET A 1 17.99 -69.47 -67.32
CA MET A 1 17.06 -68.52 -66.68
C MET A 1 17.88 -67.73 -65.65
N GLY A 2 18.39 -66.56 -66.01
CA GLY A 2 19.19 -65.73 -65.12
C GLY A 2 18.31 -64.75 -64.36
N MET A 3 18.36 -64.79 -63.03
CA MET A 3 17.74 -63.78 -62.17
C MET A 3 18.64 -62.54 -62.18
N ASN A 4 18.15 -61.44 -62.76
CA ASN A 4 18.75 -60.13 -62.55
C ASN A 4 18.34 -59.64 -61.17
N ALA A 5 19.25 -59.71 -60.21
CA ALA A 5 19.13 -59.02 -58.94
C ALA A 5 19.27 -57.51 -59.20
N PHE A 6 18.16 -56.77 -59.14
CA PHE A 6 18.21 -55.31 -59.04
C PHE A 6 18.74 -54.96 -57.65
N ALA A 7 20.04 -54.71 -57.56
CA ALA A 7 20.61 -54.00 -56.42
C ALA A 7 20.16 -52.55 -56.50
N THR A 8 19.08 -52.21 -55.80
CA THR A 8 18.70 -50.83 -55.51
C THR A 8 19.71 -50.26 -54.52
N GLY A 9 20.82 -49.73 -55.04
CA GLY A 9 21.78 -48.98 -54.24
C GLY A 9 21.11 -47.73 -53.67
N THR A 10 20.93 -47.69 -52.35
CA THR A 10 20.48 -46.49 -51.65
C THR A 10 21.55 -45.42 -51.83
N ASN A 11 21.19 -44.30 -52.47
CA ASN A 11 22.11 -43.20 -52.71
C ASN A 11 22.31 -42.41 -51.40
N TRP A 12 23.42 -42.68 -50.71
CA TRP A 12 23.75 -42.08 -49.41
C TRP A 12 24.16 -40.61 -49.51
N ASP A 13 24.55 -40.13 -50.70
CA ASP A 13 25.00 -38.74 -50.92
C ASP A 13 23.86 -37.72 -50.79
N THR A 14 22.60 -38.13 -51.00
CA THR A 14 21.42 -37.26 -50.82
C THR A 14 20.81 -37.39 -49.42
N PHE A 15 21.02 -38.52 -48.74
CA PHE A 15 20.39 -38.82 -47.45
C PHE A 15 20.91 -37.95 -46.30
N TYR A 16 22.23 -37.77 -46.20
CA TYR A 16 22.84 -36.93 -45.17
C TYR A 16 22.45 -35.45 -45.27
N PRO A 17 22.52 -34.79 -46.44
CA PRO A 17 22.06 -33.42 -46.57
C PRO A 17 20.55 -33.27 -46.30
N ASP A 18 19.71 -34.20 -46.78
CA ASP A 18 18.26 -34.15 -46.51
C ASP A 18 17.94 -34.35 -45.02
N LEU A 19 18.68 -35.20 -44.32
CA LEU A 19 18.53 -35.41 -42.87
C LEU A 19 18.97 -34.19 -42.06
N ILE A 20 20.06 -33.52 -42.46
CA ILE A 20 20.51 -32.26 -41.85
C ILE A 20 19.48 -31.16 -42.10
N VAL A 21 18.97 -31.03 -43.33
CA VAL A 21 17.93 -30.05 -43.67
C VAL A 21 16.66 -30.31 -42.87
N GLY A 22 16.22 -31.57 -42.76
CA GLY A 22 15.07 -31.97 -41.94
C GLY A 22 15.25 -31.69 -40.46
N ALA A 23 16.43 -31.96 -39.89
CA ALA A 23 16.73 -31.67 -38.50
C ALA A 23 16.78 -30.17 -38.21
N VAL A 24 17.45 -29.39 -39.07
CA VAL A 24 17.58 -27.92 -38.92
C VAL A 24 16.23 -27.24 -39.09
N THR A 25 15.43 -27.65 -40.07
CA THR A 25 14.07 -27.12 -40.26
C THR A 25 13.16 -27.50 -39.10
N GLY A 26 13.23 -28.74 -38.59
CA GLY A 26 12.48 -29.16 -37.41
C GLY A 26 12.80 -28.34 -36.16
N VAL A 27 14.09 -28.08 -35.91
CA VAL A 27 14.53 -27.23 -34.78
C VAL A 27 14.09 -25.78 -34.98
N ALA A 28 14.23 -25.23 -36.18
CA ALA A 28 13.82 -23.86 -36.48
C ALA A 28 12.31 -23.66 -36.30
N VAL A 29 11.50 -24.58 -36.83
CA VAL A 29 10.03 -24.55 -36.65
C VAL A 29 9.66 -24.72 -35.19
N GLY A 30 10.29 -25.65 -34.47
CA GLY A 30 10.08 -25.84 -33.03
C GLY A 30 10.36 -24.57 -32.24
N PHE A 31 11.46 -23.88 -32.53
CA PHE A 31 11.81 -22.62 -31.90
C PHE A 31 10.79 -21.50 -32.20
N VAL A 32 10.35 -21.36 -33.45
CA VAL A 32 9.34 -20.37 -33.85
C VAL A 32 8.01 -20.63 -33.14
N LEU A 33 7.57 -21.89 -33.04
CA LEU A 33 6.34 -22.25 -32.34
C LEU A 33 6.43 -21.97 -30.84
N LEU A 34 7.55 -22.32 -30.20
CA LEU A 34 7.78 -22.00 -28.78
C LEU A 34 7.80 -20.49 -28.55
N ALA A 35 8.47 -19.72 -29.42
CA ALA A 35 8.49 -18.27 -29.35
C ALA A 35 7.07 -17.69 -29.51
N ALA A 36 6.29 -18.19 -30.48
CA ALA A 36 4.91 -17.77 -30.69
C ALA A 36 4.01 -18.10 -29.49
N GLN A 37 4.15 -19.28 -28.89
CA GLN A 37 3.43 -19.67 -27.68
C GLN A 37 3.80 -18.80 -26.49
N ALA A 38 5.09 -18.54 -26.28
CA ALA A 38 5.58 -17.67 -25.21
C ALA A 38 5.06 -16.23 -25.37
N ILE A 39 5.04 -15.70 -26.60
CA ILE A 39 4.48 -14.38 -26.89
C ILE A 39 2.97 -14.35 -26.64
N SER A 40 2.24 -15.39 -27.06
CA SER A 40 0.79 -15.51 -26.86
C SER A 40 0.42 -15.58 -25.37
N LEU A 41 1.11 -16.43 -24.60
CA LEU A 41 0.94 -16.54 -23.15
C LEU A 41 1.22 -15.21 -22.46
N ARG A 42 2.29 -14.52 -22.85
CA ARG A 42 2.63 -13.20 -22.32
C ARG A 42 1.55 -12.16 -22.65
N ARG A 43 0.99 -12.17 -23.86
CA ARG A 43 -0.09 -11.26 -24.25
C ARG A 43 -1.37 -11.53 -23.46
N ARG A 44 -1.75 -12.79 -23.28
CA ARG A 44 -2.91 -13.20 -22.46
C ARG A 44 -2.74 -12.77 -21.00
N GLY A 45 -1.62 -13.11 -20.37
CA GLY A 45 -1.35 -12.73 -18.98
C GLY A 45 -1.35 -11.22 -18.74
N ARG A 46 -0.95 -10.43 -19.75
CA ARG A 46 -1.09 -8.96 -19.71
C ARG A 46 -2.55 -8.51 -19.78
N ALA A 47 -3.32 -9.03 -20.74
CA ALA A 47 -4.73 -8.69 -20.88
C ALA A 47 -5.50 -9.04 -19.61
N ASP A 48 -5.22 -10.21 -19.01
CA ASP A 48 -5.84 -10.66 -17.77
C ASP A 48 -5.46 -9.74 -16.59
N SER A 49 -4.18 -9.34 -16.49
CA SER A 49 -3.72 -8.42 -15.43
C SER A 49 -4.34 -7.02 -15.59
N THR A 50 -4.43 -6.51 -16.82
CA THR A 50 -5.09 -5.22 -17.11
C THR A 50 -6.57 -5.30 -16.76
N PHE A 51 -7.28 -6.34 -17.21
CA PHE A 51 -8.70 -6.51 -16.91
C PHE A 51 -8.96 -6.63 -15.40
N ALA A 52 -8.16 -7.44 -14.71
CA ALA A 52 -8.25 -7.60 -13.26
C ALA A 52 -8.02 -6.25 -12.54
N TRP A 53 -7.01 -5.50 -12.96
CA TRP A 53 -6.73 -4.18 -12.41
C TRP A 53 -7.87 -3.17 -12.64
N GLU A 54 -8.37 -3.04 -13.87
CA GLU A 54 -9.49 -2.16 -14.20
C GLU A 54 -10.74 -2.52 -13.38
N SER A 55 -11.01 -3.81 -13.16
CA SER A 55 -12.13 -4.26 -12.32
C SER A 55 -11.96 -3.92 -10.83
N LEU A 56 -10.72 -3.71 -10.37
CA LEU A 56 -10.39 -3.41 -8.98
C LEU A 56 -10.42 -1.91 -8.67
N LYS A 57 -10.25 -1.04 -9.68
CA LYS A 57 -10.28 0.42 -9.52
C LYS A 57 -11.51 0.95 -8.76
N PRO A 58 -12.75 0.49 -9.01
CA PRO A 58 -13.91 0.94 -8.24
C PRO A 58 -13.81 0.59 -6.75
N ALA A 59 -13.25 -0.58 -6.40
CA ALA A 59 -13.06 -0.98 -5.01
C ALA A 59 -11.98 -0.13 -4.33
N VAL A 60 -10.89 0.18 -5.04
CA VAL A 60 -9.84 1.10 -4.57
C VAL A 60 -10.41 2.51 -4.37
N SER A 61 -11.22 2.99 -5.31
CA SER A 61 -11.90 4.29 -5.19
C SER A 61 -12.84 4.34 -3.98
N GLY A 62 -13.68 3.32 -3.82
CA GLY A 62 -14.57 3.21 -2.66
C GLY A 62 -13.81 3.13 -1.33
N ALA A 63 -12.63 2.50 -1.29
CA ALA A 63 -11.78 2.46 -0.11
C ALA A 63 -11.10 3.81 0.17
N ALA A 64 -10.57 4.46 -0.87
CA ALA A 64 -9.85 5.73 -0.76
C ALA A 64 -10.78 6.88 -0.30
N HIS A 65 -12.04 6.89 -0.72
CA HIS A 65 -13.01 7.93 -0.36
C HIS A 65 -13.66 7.78 1.02
N ARG A 66 -13.32 6.73 1.78
CA ARG A 66 -13.78 6.60 3.17
C ARG A 66 -13.24 7.76 4.01
N SER A 67 -14.02 8.19 5.00
CA SER A 67 -13.57 9.19 5.97
C SER A 67 -12.55 8.57 6.94
N TRP A 68 -11.56 9.37 7.32
CA TRP A 68 -10.73 9.04 8.47
C TRP A 68 -11.42 9.58 9.71
N LEU A 69 -12.04 8.68 10.47
CA LEU A 69 -12.57 9.00 11.79
C LEU A 69 -11.39 9.07 12.76
N LYS A 70 -11.08 10.28 13.23
CA LYS A 70 -10.03 10.54 14.22
C LYS A 70 -10.57 10.16 15.59
N ASP A 71 -9.98 9.13 16.19
CA ASP A 71 -10.33 8.70 17.54
C ASP A 71 -9.40 9.39 18.55
N PHE A 72 -9.99 10.07 19.53
CA PHE A 72 -9.24 10.76 20.59
C PHE A 72 -8.99 9.85 21.81
N ASP A 73 -9.60 8.67 21.88
CA ASP A 73 -9.34 7.69 22.93
C ASP A 73 -8.08 6.87 22.65
N SER A 74 -7.70 6.75 21.38
CA SER A 74 -6.49 6.06 20.96
C SER A 74 -6.10 6.47 19.55
N LEU A 75 -4.81 6.61 19.28
CA LEU A 75 -4.27 6.75 17.91
C LEU A 75 -4.36 5.44 17.12
N LEU A 76 -4.70 4.34 17.79
CA LEU A 76 -5.04 3.04 17.23
C LEU A 76 -6.53 2.78 17.51
N PRO A 77 -7.40 2.85 16.50
CA PRO A 77 -7.20 2.14 15.25
C PRO A 77 -6.59 2.97 14.11
N ILE A 78 -5.84 2.27 13.24
CA ILE A 78 -5.31 2.80 11.98
C ILE A 78 -6.48 3.36 11.13
N PRO A 79 -6.28 4.45 10.37
CA PRO A 79 -7.29 5.01 9.49
C PRO A 79 -8.00 3.94 8.65
N LEU A 80 -9.34 3.96 8.64
CA LEU A 80 -10.17 3.03 7.85
C LEU A 80 -9.78 2.97 6.35
N PRO A 81 -9.47 4.10 5.67
CA PRO A 81 -9.05 4.04 4.28
C PRO A 81 -7.73 3.28 4.12
N LEU A 82 -6.77 3.50 5.02
CA LEU A 82 -5.47 2.81 5.01
C LEU A 82 -5.64 1.31 5.21
N LEU A 83 -6.47 0.88 6.16
CA LEU A 83 -6.78 -0.54 6.38
C LEU A 83 -7.45 -1.18 5.17
N ALA A 84 -8.44 -0.51 4.57
CA ALA A 84 -9.16 -1.03 3.42
C ALA A 84 -8.27 -1.14 2.18
N LEU A 85 -7.41 -0.13 1.93
CA LEU A 85 -6.47 -0.14 0.82
C LEU A 85 -5.39 -1.21 1.00
N ASP A 86 -4.92 -1.43 2.22
CA ASP A 86 -3.95 -2.49 2.52
C ASP A 86 -4.55 -3.90 2.40
N ASP A 87 -5.79 -4.09 2.87
CA ASP A 87 -6.51 -5.35 2.68
C ASP A 87 -6.71 -5.66 1.18
N ILE A 88 -7.06 -4.66 0.38
CA ILE A 88 -7.09 -4.81 -1.08
C ILE A 88 -5.71 -5.20 -1.60
N ALA A 89 -4.66 -4.49 -1.23
CA ALA A 89 -3.32 -4.75 -1.74
C ALA A 89 -2.74 -6.10 -1.35
N SER A 90 -3.08 -6.63 -0.17
CA SER A 90 -2.61 -7.93 0.32
C SER A 90 -3.28 -9.12 -0.41
N ARG A 91 -4.51 -8.94 -0.91
CA ARG A 91 -5.28 -9.99 -1.57
C ARG A 91 -4.95 -10.17 -3.05
N TRP A 92 -4.33 -9.16 -3.67
CA TRP A 92 -4.08 -9.13 -5.10
C TRP A 92 -2.58 -8.99 -5.39
N PRO A 93 -2.05 -9.64 -6.44
CA PRO A 93 -0.63 -9.56 -6.78
C PRO A 93 -0.31 -8.26 -7.53
N LEU A 94 -0.55 -7.12 -6.89
CA LEU A 94 -0.45 -5.77 -7.48
C LEU A 94 0.93 -5.50 -8.12
N ALA A 95 2.01 -5.93 -7.48
CA ALA A 95 3.37 -5.78 -8.01
C ALA A 95 3.60 -6.62 -9.29
N LEU A 96 3.00 -7.81 -9.37
CA LEU A 96 3.06 -8.62 -10.60
C LEU A 96 2.26 -7.94 -11.72
N TRP A 97 1.08 -7.40 -11.41
CA TRP A 97 0.28 -6.67 -12.39
C TRP A 97 1.02 -5.43 -12.90
N GLN A 98 1.64 -4.65 -12.02
CA GLN A 98 2.49 -3.51 -12.40
C GLN A 98 3.57 -3.91 -13.40
N SER A 99 4.23 -5.07 -13.21
CA SER A 99 5.26 -5.57 -14.13
C SER A 99 4.72 -6.04 -15.49
N HIS A 100 3.43 -6.40 -15.54
CA HIS A 100 2.76 -6.86 -16.76
C HIS A 100 2.18 -5.70 -17.57
N LEU A 101 1.77 -4.62 -16.92
CA LEU A 101 1.19 -3.46 -17.60
C LEU A 101 2.19 -2.85 -18.60
N LYS A 102 1.69 -2.54 -19.80
CA LYS A 102 2.51 -1.93 -20.86
C LYS A 102 2.93 -0.51 -20.51
N LYS A 103 2.11 0.18 -19.71
CA LYS A 103 2.31 1.54 -19.20
C LYS A 103 2.03 1.48 -17.69
N SER A 104 2.90 2.08 -16.88
CA SER A 104 2.64 2.20 -15.44
C SER A 104 1.35 2.97 -15.24
N ASP A 105 0.45 2.43 -14.42
CA ASP A 105 -0.75 3.13 -14.01
C ASP A 105 -0.41 3.92 -12.73
N PRO A 106 -0.53 5.26 -12.74
CA PRO A 106 -0.20 6.10 -11.59
C PRO A 106 -1.08 5.79 -10.36
N VAL A 107 -2.31 5.29 -10.54
CA VAL A 107 -3.19 4.87 -9.44
C VAL A 107 -2.61 3.65 -8.74
N LEU A 108 -2.12 2.67 -9.50
CA LEU A 108 -1.48 1.47 -8.97
C LEU A 108 -0.19 1.82 -8.21
N ASP A 109 0.62 2.72 -8.77
CA ASP A 109 1.84 3.21 -8.14
C ASP A 109 1.53 3.90 -6.79
N SER A 110 0.50 4.75 -6.77
CA SER A 110 0.06 5.45 -5.56
C SER A 110 -0.46 4.47 -4.49
N LEU A 111 -1.22 3.44 -4.88
CA LEU A 111 -1.69 2.38 -3.98
C LEU A 111 -0.52 1.62 -3.32
N LEU A 112 0.51 1.28 -4.11
CA LEU A 112 1.72 0.63 -3.58
C LEU A 112 2.54 1.53 -2.65
N VAL A 113 2.49 2.85 -2.81
CA VAL A 113 3.11 3.79 -1.86
C VAL A 113 2.34 3.81 -0.54
N ILE A 114 1.01 3.95 -0.58
CA ILE A 114 0.16 4.02 0.63
C ILE A 114 0.31 2.75 1.49
N THR A 115 0.34 1.58 0.87
CA THR A 115 0.50 0.29 1.57
C THR A 115 1.85 0.19 2.30
N ARG A 116 2.92 0.77 1.73
CA ARG A 116 4.24 0.85 2.39
C ARG A 116 4.26 1.84 3.56
N LEU A 117 3.38 2.85 3.56
CA LEU A 117 3.28 3.83 4.64
C LEU A 117 2.58 3.24 5.88
N ARG A 118 1.74 2.20 5.72
CA ARG A 118 1.03 1.56 6.84
C ARG A 118 1.93 1.18 8.03
N PRO A 119 2.97 0.35 7.88
CA PRO A 119 3.80 -0.06 9.02
C PRO A 119 4.53 1.12 9.67
N HIS A 120 4.91 2.13 8.88
CA HIS A 120 5.53 3.34 9.41
C HIS A 120 4.54 4.16 10.26
N PHE A 121 3.33 4.38 9.75
CA PHE A 121 2.26 5.07 10.47
C PHE A 121 1.92 4.36 11.79
N GLU A 122 1.74 3.04 11.75
CA GLU A 122 1.43 2.22 12.93
C GLU A 122 2.56 2.29 13.96
N SER A 123 3.82 2.19 13.52
CA SER A 123 4.98 2.34 14.40
C SER A 123 5.02 3.71 15.09
N CYS A 124 4.73 4.80 14.36
CA CYS A 124 4.71 6.15 14.94
C CYS A 124 3.56 6.34 15.92
N ALA A 125 2.38 5.77 15.64
CA ALA A 125 1.24 5.79 16.55
C ALA A 125 1.54 5.07 17.86
N VAL A 126 2.13 3.86 17.78
CA VAL A 126 2.57 3.09 18.96
C VAL A 126 3.65 3.83 19.74
N GLU A 127 4.62 4.44 19.06
CA GLU A 127 5.67 5.23 19.70
C GLU A 127 5.08 6.38 20.51
N LEU A 128 4.14 7.13 19.92
CA LEU A 128 3.47 8.25 20.58
C LEU A 128 2.61 7.80 21.77
N GLU A 129 1.80 6.76 21.63
CA GLU A 129 1.02 6.21 22.76
C GLU A 129 1.94 5.72 23.89
N SER A 130 3.08 5.09 23.55
CA SER A 130 4.04 4.66 24.56
C SER A 130 4.71 5.83 25.28
N ALA A 131 5.04 6.90 24.56
CA ALA A 131 5.64 8.11 25.14
C ALA A 131 4.63 8.82 26.05
N LEU A 132 3.38 8.92 25.59
CA LEU A 132 2.25 9.48 26.34
C LEU A 132 2.09 8.80 27.69
N VAL A 133 2.01 7.46 27.70
CA VAL A 133 1.85 6.70 28.95
C VAL A 133 3.03 6.91 29.88
N MET A 134 4.26 6.79 29.38
CA MET A 134 5.46 6.86 30.23
C MET A 134 5.70 8.26 30.80
N ASP A 135 5.53 9.30 29.99
CA ASP A 135 5.88 10.67 30.36
C ASP A 135 4.77 11.35 31.17
N SER A 136 3.51 10.88 31.04
CA SER A 136 2.39 11.47 31.77
C SER A 136 2.22 10.94 33.20
N ILE A 137 2.68 9.73 33.54
CA ILE A 137 2.50 9.12 34.88
C ILE A 137 2.94 10.07 36.00
N GLN A 138 4.18 10.56 35.94
CA GLN A 138 4.74 11.41 36.99
C GLN A 138 4.02 12.76 37.09
N PHE A 139 3.59 13.31 35.95
CA PHE A 139 2.86 14.57 35.90
C PHE A 139 1.44 14.45 36.48
N LEU A 140 0.75 13.36 36.16
CA LEU A 140 -0.62 13.09 36.62
C LEU A 140 -0.65 12.84 38.12
N GLU A 141 0.32 12.11 38.67
CA GLU A 141 0.49 11.89 40.11
C GLU A 141 0.67 13.22 40.88
N GLN A 142 1.33 14.21 40.29
CA GLN A 142 1.59 15.50 40.93
C GLN A 142 0.42 16.47 40.83
N THR A 143 -0.34 16.42 39.73
CA THR A 143 -1.36 17.42 39.41
C THR A 143 -2.79 16.98 39.70
N TRP A 144 -3.02 15.69 39.96
CA TRP A 144 -4.35 15.11 40.21
C TRP A 144 -5.33 15.36 39.05
N MET A 145 -4.81 15.64 37.86
CA MET A 145 -5.60 15.83 36.64
C MET A 145 -6.08 14.48 36.10
N ALA A 146 -7.25 14.45 35.46
CA ALA A 146 -7.73 13.24 34.81
C ALA A 146 -6.86 12.91 33.59
N ASP A 147 -6.31 11.69 33.60
CA ASP A 147 -5.44 11.13 32.56
C ASP A 147 -6.06 11.20 31.16
N GLN A 148 -7.31 10.75 31.03
CA GLN A 148 -8.03 10.67 29.77
C GLN A 148 -8.18 12.03 29.08
N ASN A 149 -8.39 13.11 29.83
CA ASN A 149 -8.60 14.44 29.25
C ASN A 149 -7.29 15.01 28.67
N ILE A 150 -6.17 14.84 29.39
CA ILE A 150 -4.85 15.25 28.91
C ILE A 150 -4.47 14.47 27.65
N TRP A 151 -4.68 13.16 27.68
CA TRP A 151 -4.35 12.27 26.57
C TRP A 151 -5.15 12.60 25.31
N ARG A 152 -6.45 12.89 25.45
CA ARG A 152 -7.32 13.31 24.34
C ARG A 152 -6.86 14.62 23.69
N ILE A 153 -6.42 15.62 24.47
CA ILE A 153 -5.89 16.88 23.91
C ILE A 153 -4.58 16.62 23.16
N ILE A 154 -3.67 15.82 23.72
CA ILE A 154 -2.41 15.46 23.04
C ILE A 154 -2.71 14.78 21.70
N ARG A 155 -3.69 13.86 21.67
CA ARG A 155 -4.09 13.17 20.43
C ARG A 155 -4.76 14.12 19.43
N ALA A 156 -5.62 15.04 19.88
CA ALA A 156 -6.18 16.08 19.01
C ALA A 156 -5.08 16.91 18.36
N ARG A 157 -4.07 17.36 19.12
CA ARG A 157 -2.89 18.07 18.59
C ARG A 157 -2.05 17.19 17.66
N ALA A 158 -1.92 15.90 17.95
CA ALA A 158 -1.24 14.94 17.07
C ALA A 158 -1.94 14.83 15.71
N TYR A 159 -3.27 14.96 15.67
CA TYR A 159 -4.04 15.05 14.43
C TYR A 159 -4.06 16.44 13.77
N GLY A 160 -3.36 17.43 14.34
CA GLY A 160 -3.37 18.82 13.87
C GLY A 160 -4.66 19.59 14.19
N GLU A 161 -5.51 19.06 15.07
CA GLU A 161 -6.77 19.70 15.49
C GLU A 161 -6.54 20.73 16.60
N GLN A 162 -7.52 21.62 16.78
CA GLN A 162 -7.55 22.53 17.93
C GLN A 162 -7.89 21.76 19.21
N ASP A 163 -7.42 22.24 20.36
CA ASP A 163 -7.72 21.66 21.68
C ASP A 163 -9.24 21.56 21.95
N SER A 164 -10.04 22.47 21.36
CA SER A 164 -11.50 22.47 21.44
C SER A 164 -12.14 21.22 20.80
N ALA A 165 -11.50 20.61 19.81
CA ALA A 165 -12.01 19.38 19.19
C ALA A 165 -12.01 18.21 20.18
N ALA A 166 -11.01 18.14 21.07
CA ALA A 166 -11.02 17.17 22.17
C ALA A 166 -12.10 17.50 23.21
N HIS A 167 -12.37 18.79 23.44
CA HIS A 167 -13.32 19.25 24.46
C HIS A 167 -14.76 18.82 24.18
N GLU A 168 -15.20 18.80 22.91
CA GLU A 168 -16.54 18.32 22.54
C GLU A 168 -16.79 16.86 22.95
N THR A 169 -15.73 16.10 23.20
CA THR A 169 -15.81 14.70 23.65
C THR A 169 -15.76 14.53 25.18
N PHE A 170 -15.50 15.60 25.93
CA PHE A 170 -15.43 15.54 27.39
C PHE A 170 -16.82 15.55 28.02
N ILE A 171 -17.08 14.60 28.91
CA ILE A 171 -18.33 14.58 29.67
C ILE A 171 -18.13 15.39 30.95
N GLY A 172 -18.84 16.52 31.07
CA GLY A 172 -18.97 17.27 32.33
C GLY A 172 -17.83 18.23 32.68
N VAL A 173 -16.91 18.52 31.76
CA VAL A 173 -15.78 19.43 31.97
C VAL A 173 -16.17 20.89 31.69
N GLN A 174 -15.82 21.82 32.57
CA GLN A 174 -16.07 23.25 32.37
C GLN A 174 -14.95 23.93 31.56
N ASN A 175 -15.25 25.04 30.87
CA ASN A 175 -14.24 25.81 30.09
C ASN A 175 -13.00 26.23 30.90
N VAL A 176 -13.13 26.43 32.21
CA VAL A 176 -12.01 26.79 33.10
C VAL A 176 -11.03 25.62 33.27
N GLU A 177 -11.54 24.40 33.30
CA GLU A 177 -10.73 23.18 33.42
C GLU A 177 -9.97 22.91 32.11
N LEU A 178 -10.55 23.24 30.96
CA LEU A 178 -9.86 23.13 29.66
C LEU A 178 -8.54 23.92 29.65
N ILE A 179 -8.53 25.14 30.19
CA ILE A 179 -7.31 25.96 30.26
C ILE A 179 -6.24 25.27 31.13
N ALA A 180 -6.65 24.64 32.23
CA ALA A 180 -5.73 23.91 33.10
C ALA A 180 -5.15 22.67 32.38
N TYR A 181 -6.00 21.90 31.69
CA TYR A 181 -5.57 20.76 30.90
C TYR A 181 -4.65 21.15 29.74
N THR A 182 -4.99 22.19 28.97
CA THR A 182 -4.16 22.74 27.90
C THR A 182 -2.77 23.13 28.40
N ARG A 183 -2.66 23.80 29.56
CA ARG A 183 -1.35 24.12 30.16
C ARG A 183 -0.57 22.88 30.59
N GLY A 184 -1.25 21.87 31.12
CA GLY A 184 -0.62 20.59 31.47
C GLY A 184 -0.08 19.88 30.25
N VAL A 185 -0.83 19.90 29.14
CA VAL A 185 -0.40 19.38 27.85
C VAL A 185 0.80 20.16 27.31
N ASP A 186 0.78 21.50 27.37
CA ASP A 186 1.91 22.32 26.95
C ASP A 186 3.18 21.93 27.72
N HIS A 187 3.08 21.69 29.03
CA HIS A 187 4.19 21.20 29.83
C HIS A 187 4.67 19.81 29.37
N LEU A 188 3.76 18.85 29.19
CA LEU A 188 4.13 17.50 28.73
C LEU A 188 4.79 17.51 27.36
N LEU A 189 4.34 18.38 26.44
CA LEU A 189 4.95 18.54 25.12
C LEU A 189 6.32 19.24 25.14
N THR A 190 6.76 19.78 26.28
CA THR A 190 8.17 20.19 26.45
C THR A 190 9.09 19.00 26.68
N LEU A 191 8.55 17.84 27.06
CA LEU A 191 9.34 16.63 27.30
C LEU A 191 9.91 16.10 25.97
N PRO A 192 11.24 15.87 25.88
CA PRO A 192 11.89 15.54 24.61
C PRO A 192 11.30 14.32 23.90
N ARG A 193 10.96 13.27 24.67
CA ARG A 193 10.45 12.01 24.11
C ARG A 193 9.07 12.21 23.50
N LEU A 194 8.12 12.77 24.25
CA LEU A 194 6.78 13.07 23.73
C LEU A 194 6.81 14.03 22.54
N LYS A 195 7.64 15.08 22.61
CA LYS A 195 7.80 16.03 21.50
C LYS A 195 8.28 15.38 20.21
N VAL A 196 9.30 14.52 20.29
CA VAL A 196 9.85 13.81 19.14
C VAL A 196 8.85 12.81 18.58
N ALA A 197 8.19 12.04 19.45
CA ALA A 197 7.17 11.07 19.02
C ALA A 197 5.98 11.76 18.34
N MET A 198 5.54 12.91 18.86
CA MET A 198 4.47 13.71 18.27
C MET A 198 4.85 14.21 16.87
N ALA A 199 6.05 14.76 16.72
CA ALA A 199 6.52 15.24 15.42
C ALA A 199 6.62 14.11 14.37
N ARG A 200 7.09 12.92 14.77
CA ARG A 200 7.15 11.74 13.88
C ARG A 200 5.77 11.25 13.47
N TYR A 201 4.83 11.24 14.41
CA TYR A 201 3.45 10.88 14.10
C TYR A 201 2.82 11.86 13.11
N GLN A 202 2.99 13.18 13.33
CA GLN A 202 2.49 14.21 12.43
C GLN A 202 3.08 14.07 11.02
N ASP A 203 4.39 13.86 10.89
CA ASP A 203 5.05 13.64 9.60
C ASP A 203 4.53 12.39 8.87
N ALA A 204 4.31 11.30 9.60
CA ALA A 204 3.72 10.08 9.04
C ALA A 204 2.26 10.28 8.62
N ALA A 205 1.47 11.00 9.42
CA ALA A 205 0.08 11.34 9.12
C ALA A 205 -0.03 12.25 7.88
N ASP A 206 0.83 13.26 7.78
CA ASP A 206 0.90 14.17 6.63
C ASP A 206 1.30 13.42 5.36
N SER A 207 2.34 12.58 5.44
CA SER A 207 2.77 11.74 4.32
C SER A 207 1.66 10.81 3.82
N TYR A 208 0.88 10.23 4.75
CA TYR A 208 -0.29 9.42 4.43
C TYR A 208 -1.40 10.26 3.78
N LEU A 209 -1.76 11.42 4.35
CA LEU A 209 -2.80 12.30 3.83
C LEU A 209 -2.47 12.83 2.42
N ILE A 210 -1.22 13.21 2.18
CA ILE A 210 -0.73 13.64 0.87
C ILE A 210 -0.88 12.50 -0.14
N SER A 211 -0.45 11.29 0.24
CA SER A 211 -0.53 10.12 -0.64
C SER A 211 -1.99 9.73 -0.94
N LEU A 212 -2.86 9.78 0.07
CA LEU A 212 -4.29 9.51 -0.08
C LEU A 212 -4.98 10.56 -0.96
N THR A 213 -4.66 11.84 -0.77
CA THR A 213 -5.20 12.94 -1.59
C THR A 213 -4.78 12.78 -3.04
N ARG A 214 -3.50 12.44 -3.28
CA ARG A 214 -3.00 12.14 -4.61
C ARG A 214 -3.69 10.93 -5.24
N LEU A 215 -3.91 9.86 -4.48
CA LEU A 215 -4.66 8.69 -4.97
C LEU A 215 -6.08 9.09 -5.39
N ARG A 216 -6.79 9.88 -4.57
CA ARG A 216 -8.14 10.37 -4.90
C ARG A 216 -8.17 11.20 -6.18
N GLN A 217 -7.23 12.14 -6.33
CA GLN A 217 -7.12 12.97 -7.54
C GLN A 217 -6.92 12.10 -8.79
N LEU A 218 -5.99 11.14 -8.73
CA LEU A 218 -5.73 10.24 -9.85
C LEU A 218 -6.94 9.37 -10.21
N LEU A 219 -7.74 8.99 -9.23
CA LEU A 219 -8.97 8.22 -9.47
C LEU A 219 -10.08 9.08 -10.10
N THR A 220 -10.16 10.36 -9.77
CA THR A 220 -11.14 11.29 -10.37
C THR A 220 -10.75 11.68 -11.79
N ASP A 221 -9.46 11.87 -12.06
CA ASP A 221 -8.96 12.21 -13.40
C ASP A 221 -9.09 11.05 -14.40
N ASP A 222 -9.19 9.80 -13.93
CA ASP A 222 -9.38 8.60 -14.76
C ASP A 222 -10.86 8.35 -15.12
N GLU A 223 -11.80 9.04 -14.46
CA GLU A 223 -13.25 8.97 -14.73
C GLU A 223 -13.74 9.98 -15.79
N VAL A 224 -12.87 10.88 -16.27
CA VAL A 224 -13.16 11.93 -17.29
C VAL A 224 -12.57 11.57 -18.65
#